data_AF-A1YBS7-F1
#
_entry.id   AF-A1YBS7-F1
#
_cell.length_a   1.000
_cell.length_b   1.000
_cell.length_c   1.000
_cell.angle_alpha   90.00
_cell.angle_beta   90.00
_cell.angle_gamma   90.00
#
_symmetry.space_group_name_H-M   'P 1'
#
loop_
_entity.id
_entity.type
_entity.pdbx_description
1 polymer ?
#
loop_
_entity_poly.entity_id
_entity_poly.type
_entity_poly.pdbx_seq_one_letter_code
_entity_poly.pdbx_strand_id
1 'polypeptide(L)'
;IVLGDTLEQVATRLLEEDLAACHTTGEAADVLLNGVLASSARAVAAALRACDEFAAGDSDLPSLARACRAFAGLASFGSSRSLSSLGDGVIAPMLEKTFARAVLRVHGGCTGSDEAVAAAKEALRTLHDVALSQPIVDRGAWLDAARGLVDSEVVNPTASGLACGLLYLAQAIDDAEVARVVGLRLGGAAEPEAAASFLAGFLEVNALVLVKSRPVVEALDAFLRAIAPERFKDTLPVLRRAFAGLGATERRYLLENVLAARKLGDKARAAQAVLLEKDREKLKEMSEDLSQAMDDLDELL
;
A
#
# COMPACT_ATOMS: atom_id res chain seq x y z
N ILE A 1 -22.21 4.68 -39.03
CA ILE A 1 -23.29 4.95 -38.05
C ILE A 1 -23.22 6.45 -37.76
N VAL A 2 -24.31 7.20 -37.98
CA VAL A 2 -24.35 8.63 -37.61
C VAL A 2 -24.85 8.72 -36.17
N LEU A 3 -23.97 9.15 -35.27
CA LEU A 3 -24.20 9.13 -33.81
C LEU A 3 -24.88 10.40 -33.27
N GLY A 4 -25.15 11.39 -34.13
CA GLY A 4 -25.82 12.64 -33.76
C GLY A 4 -25.37 13.80 -34.64
N ASP A 5 -26.08 14.92 -34.52
CA ASP A 5 -25.84 16.12 -35.31
C ASP A 5 -25.02 17.18 -34.54
N THR A 6 -24.75 16.92 -33.25
CA THR A 6 -23.94 17.76 -32.36
C THR A 6 -22.94 16.90 -31.57
N LEU A 7 -21.82 17.50 -31.14
CA LEU A 7 -20.81 16.81 -30.32
C LEU A 7 -21.40 16.25 -29.01
N GLU A 8 -22.31 16.99 -28.39
CA GLU A 8 -23.02 16.58 -27.17
C GLU A 8 -23.87 15.31 -27.40
N GLN A 9 -24.61 15.25 -28.51
CA GLN A 9 -25.42 14.09 -28.86
C GLN A 9 -24.55 12.86 -29.16
N VAL A 10 -23.46 13.06 -29.91
CA VAL A 10 -22.51 12.00 -30.24
C VAL A 10 -21.86 11.46 -28.96
N ALA A 11 -21.35 12.35 -28.09
CA ALA A 11 -20.74 11.96 -26.82
C ALA A 11 -21.73 11.21 -25.92
N THR A 12 -22.97 11.70 -25.81
CA THR A 12 -24.01 11.06 -25.01
C THR A 12 -24.31 9.65 -25.52
N ARG A 13 -24.44 9.44 -26.83
CA ARG A 13 -24.72 8.11 -27.40
C ARG A 13 -23.56 7.14 -27.22
N LEU A 14 -22.32 7.62 -27.40
CA LEU A 14 -21.14 6.79 -27.15
C LEU A 14 -21.09 6.34 -25.69
N LEU A 15 -21.36 7.24 -24.74
CA LEU A 15 -21.41 6.89 -23.31
C LEU A 15 -22.55 5.93 -22.98
N GLU A 16 -23.69 6.00 -23.68
CA GLU A 16 -24.77 5.03 -23.52
C GLU A 16 -24.42 3.65 -24.09
N GLU A 17 -23.70 3.60 -25.21
CA GLU A 17 -23.17 2.36 -25.78
C GLU A 17 -22.12 1.73 -24.84
N ASP A 18 -21.20 2.53 -24.30
CA ASP A 18 -20.23 2.08 -23.30
C ASP A 18 -20.93 1.56 -22.04
N LEU A 19 -21.97 2.27 -21.57
CA LEU A 19 -22.75 1.85 -20.40
C LEU A 19 -23.46 0.51 -20.63
N ALA A 20 -23.98 0.28 -21.84
CA ALA A 20 -24.63 -0.98 -22.19
C ALA A 20 -23.66 -2.17 -22.23
N ALA A 21 -22.37 -1.92 -22.42
CA ALA A 21 -21.31 -2.93 -22.38
C ALA A 21 -20.74 -3.17 -20.97
N CYS A 22 -21.12 -2.37 -19.98
CA CYS A 22 -20.64 -2.51 -18.60
C CYS A 22 -21.24 -3.74 -17.91
N HIS A 23 -20.43 -4.38 -17.07
CA HIS A 23 -20.84 -5.52 -16.25
C HIS A 23 -20.53 -5.34 -14.76
N THR A 24 -19.78 -4.29 -14.41
CA THR A 24 -19.37 -4.04 -13.03
C THR A 24 -19.63 -2.59 -12.61
N THR A 25 -19.67 -2.37 -11.30
CA THR A 25 -19.93 -1.04 -10.72
C THR A 25 -18.84 -0.05 -11.09
N GLY A 26 -17.58 -0.49 -11.12
CA GLY A 26 -16.43 0.33 -11.47
C GLY A 26 -16.47 0.82 -12.92
N GLU A 27 -16.88 -0.02 -13.87
CA GLU A 27 -17.03 0.39 -15.28
C GLU A 27 -18.14 1.42 -15.44
N ALA A 28 -19.30 1.18 -14.81
CA ALA A 28 -20.40 2.16 -14.81
C ALA A 28 -19.99 3.49 -14.14
N ALA A 29 -19.14 3.44 -13.11
CA ALA A 29 -18.61 4.62 -12.45
C ALA A 29 -17.60 5.39 -13.31
N ASP A 30 -16.82 4.70 -14.16
CA ASP A 30 -15.95 5.34 -15.15
C ASP A 30 -16.79 6.08 -16.21
N VAL A 31 -17.88 5.46 -16.69
CA VAL A 31 -18.83 6.12 -17.60
C VAL A 31 -19.51 7.32 -16.93
N LEU A 32 -19.85 7.22 -15.65
CA LEU A 32 -20.39 8.34 -14.87
C LEU A 32 -19.43 9.53 -14.87
N LEU A 33 -18.14 9.33 -14.58
CA LEU A 33 -17.13 10.40 -14.61
C LEU A 33 -17.03 11.02 -16.00
N ASN A 34 -17.01 10.21 -17.06
CA ASN A 34 -16.98 10.70 -18.43
C ASN A 34 -18.26 11.48 -18.80
N GLY A 35 -19.42 11.06 -18.31
CA GLY A 35 -20.69 11.78 -18.47
C GLY A 35 -20.67 13.16 -17.82
N VAL A 36 -20.05 13.27 -16.63
CA VAL A 36 -19.84 14.56 -15.95
C VAL A 36 -18.89 15.44 -16.76
N LEU A 37 -17.76 14.91 -17.25
CA LEU A 37 -16.80 15.65 -18.07
C LEU A 37 -17.42 16.13 -19.39
N ALA A 38 -18.25 15.29 -20.01
CA ALA A 38 -18.99 15.61 -21.23
C ALA A 38 -20.20 16.54 -21.01
N SER A 39 -20.49 16.92 -19.75
CA SER A 39 -21.65 17.73 -19.37
C SER A 39 -23.00 17.13 -19.81
N SER A 40 -23.09 15.80 -19.93
CA SER A 40 -24.31 15.10 -20.35
C SER A 40 -25.12 14.63 -19.15
N ALA A 41 -26.14 15.40 -18.77
CA ALA A 41 -27.02 15.05 -17.64
C ALA A 41 -27.73 13.70 -17.85
N ARG A 42 -28.05 13.35 -19.10
CA ARG A 42 -28.68 12.09 -19.46
C ARG A 42 -27.75 10.89 -19.23
N ALA A 43 -26.50 10.97 -19.69
CA ALA A 43 -25.50 9.92 -19.47
C ALA A 43 -25.22 9.73 -17.97
N VAL A 44 -25.07 10.83 -17.22
CA VAL A 44 -24.89 10.81 -15.76
C VAL A 44 -26.04 10.09 -15.07
N ALA A 45 -27.30 10.44 -15.39
CA ALA A 45 -28.46 9.82 -14.77
C ALA A 45 -28.58 8.32 -15.11
N ALA A 46 -28.20 7.92 -16.33
CA ALA A 46 -28.16 6.51 -16.72
C ALA A 46 -27.07 5.74 -15.99
N ALA A 47 -25.85 6.29 -15.92
CA ALA A 47 -24.72 5.68 -15.24
C ALA A 47 -24.94 5.53 -13.73
N LEU A 48 -25.60 6.50 -13.07
CA LEU A 48 -25.96 6.37 -11.65
C LEU A 48 -26.91 5.21 -11.39
N ARG A 49 -27.92 5.01 -12.25
CA ARG A 49 -28.83 3.86 -12.13
C ARG A 49 -28.11 2.54 -12.33
N ALA A 50 -27.26 2.46 -13.35
CA ALA A 50 -26.45 1.27 -13.61
C ALA A 50 -25.49 0.96 -12.46
N CYS A 51 -24.86 1.98 -11.87
CA CYS A 51 -24.02 1.81 -10.68
C CYS A 51 -24.80 1.21 -9.51
N ASP A 52 -26.02 1.69 -9.22
CA ASP A 52 -26.84 1.14 -8.13
C ASP A 52 -27.27 -0.31 -8.40
N GLU A 53 -27.61 -0.62 -9.66
CA GLU A 53 -27.98 -1.96 -10.11
C GLU A 53 -26.81 -2.95 -9.99
N PHE A 54 -25.63 -2.60 -10.52
CA PHE A 54 -24.45 -3.46 -10.46
C PHE A 54 -23.89 -3.59 -9.04
N ALA A 55 -23.94 -2.52 -8.24
CA ALA A 55 -23.37 -2.51 -6.90
C ALA A 55 -23.89 -3.68 -6.06
N ALA A 56 -25.17 -4.04 -6.18
CA ALA A 56 -25.78 -5.12 -5.40
C ALA A 56 -25.13 -6.49 -5.64
N GLY A 57 -24.75 -6.79 -6.88
CA GLY A 57 -24.16 -8.07 -7.30
C GLY A 57 -22.64 -8.07 -7.37
N ASP A 58 -21.99 -6.90 -7.27
CA ASP A 58 -20.56 -6.77 -7.46
C ASP A 58 -19.76 -7.39 -6.30
N SER A 59 -19.00 -8.43 -6.63
CA SER A 59 -18.09 -9.11 -5.72
C SER A 59 -16.62 -8.75 -5.97
N ASP A 60 -16.32 -7.97 -7.01
CA ASP A 60 -14.97 -7.63 -7.39
C ASP A 60 -14.46 -6.43 -6.59
N LEU A 61 -13.48 -6.68 -5.73
CA LEU A 61 -12.91 -5.65 -4.85
C LEU A 61 -12.28 -4.48 -5.64
N PRO A 62 -11.45 -4.71 -6.68
CA PRO A 62 -10.96 -3.65 -7.56
C PRO A 62 -12.06 -2.80 -8.20
N SER A 63 -13.14 -3.41 -8.67
CA SER A 63 -14.29 -2.69 -9.26
C SER A 63 -14.99 -1.80 -8.23
N LEU A 64 -15.30 -2.34 -7.05
CA LEU A 64 -15.92 -1.59 -5.96
C LEU A 64 -15.05 -0.41 -5.49
N ALA A 65 -13.73 -0.62 -5.36
CA ALA A 65 -12.81 0.45 -4.99
C ALA A 65 -12.72 1.54 -6.07
N ARG A 66 -12.73 1.17 -7.35
CA ARG A 66 -12.79 2.12 -8.47
C ARG A 66 -14.05 2.99 -8.39
N ALA A 67 -15.21 2.37 -8.14
CA ALA A 67 -16.47 3.09 -7.96
C ALA A 67 -16.42 4.04 -6.74
N CYS A 68 -15.86 3.59 -5.61
CA CYS A 68 -15.67 4.45 -4.43
C CYS A 68 -14.83 5.69 -4.76
N ARG A 69 -13.74 5.54 -5.51
CA ARG A 69 -12.90 6.67 -5.94
C ARG A 69 -13.67 7.66 -6.80
N ALA A 70 -14.46 7.16 -7.75
CA ALA A 70 -15.29 8.01 -8.61
C ALA A 70 -16.30 8.81 -7.79
N PHE A 71 -17.05 8.15 -6.90
CA PHE A 71 -18.04 8.83 -6.06
C PHE A 71 -17.39 9.81 -5.07
N ALA A 72 -16.28 9.45 -4.44
CA ALA A 72 -15.53 10.34 -3.55
C ALA A 72 -15.02 11.59 -4.29
N GLY A 73 -14.52 11.41 -5.52
CA GLY A 73 -14.13 12.51 -6.39
C GLY A 73 -15.32 13.44 -6.67
N LEU A 74 -16.43 12.87 -7.14
CA LEU A 74 -17.66 13.64 -7.42
C LEU A 74 -18.21 14.36 -6.19
N ALA A 75 -18.21 13.72 -5.02
CA ALA A 75 -18.62 14.35 -3.76
C ALA A 75 -17.70 15.52 -3.38
N SER A 76 -16.39 15.40 -3.63
CA SER A 76 -15.41 16.45 -3.32
C SER A 76 -15.49 17.64 -4.29
N PHE A 77 -15.80 17.39 -5.56
CA PHE A 77 -15.92 18.43 -6.60
C PHE A 77 -17.35 19.01 -6.74
N GLY A 78 -18.36 18.40 -6.12
CA GLY A 78 -19.79 18.63 -6.34
C GLY A 78 -20.34 20.02 -6.00
N SER A 79 -19.57 20.92 -5.38
CA SER A 79 -20.07 22.24 -4.98
C SER A 79 -20.05 23.32 -6.08
N SER A 80 -19.40 23.08 -7.23
CA SER A 80 -19.30 24.08 -8.30
C SER A 80 -20.13 23.72 -9.54
N ARG A 81 -21.44 24.04 -9.44
CA ARG A 81 -22.16 24.75 -10.52
C ARG A 81 -22.68 23.96 -11.75
N SER A 82 -22.95 22.65 -11.67
CA SER A 82 -23.75 21.93 -12.69
C SER A 82 -24.46 20.64 -12.19
N LEU A 83 -23.88 19.95 -11.20
CA LEU A 83 -24.42 18.69 -10.65
C LEU A 83 -25.49 18.86 -9.56
N SER A 84 -25.81 20.10 -9.17
CA SER A 84 -26.78 20.40 -8.10
C SER A 84 -28.22 19.92 -8.40
N SER A 85 -28.52 19.51 -9.63
CA SER A 85 -29.82 18.92 -10.00
C SER A 85 -29.89 17.39 -9.84
N LEU A 86 -28.75 16.69 -9.82
CA LEU A 86 -28.64 15.24 -9.58
C LEU A 86 -28.11 14.92 -8.17
N GLY A 87 -27.64 15.95 -7.46
CA GLY A 87 -27.65 16.05 -6.02
C GLY A 87 -26.52 15.32 -5.30
N ASP A 88 -25.77 16.08 -4.50
CA ASP A 88 -24.94 15.53 -3.41
C ASP A 88 -25.69 14.47 -2.57
N GLY A 89 -27.03 14.56 -2.53
CA GLY A 89 -27.93 13.60 -1.88
C GLY A 89 -28.00 12.20 -2.50
N VAL A 90 -27.55 11.98 -3.74
CA VAL A 90 -27.51 10.62 -4.36
C VAL A 90 -26.10 10.03 -4.28
N ILE A 91 -25.08 10.84 -4.55
CA ILE A 91 -23.68 10.38 -4.55
C ILE A 91 -23.24 9.92 -3.16
N ALA A 92 -23.58 10.66 -2.11
CA ALA A 92 -23.12 10.35 -0.76
C ALA A 92 -23.64 8.99 -0.24
N PRO A 93 -24.95 8.66 -0.35
CA PRO A 93 -25.44 7.32 0.01
C PRO A 93 -24.91 6.21 -0.87
N MET A 94 -24.65 6.47 -2.16
CA MET A 94 -24.03 5.47 -3.05
C MET A 94 -22.60 5.18 -2.65
N LEU A 95 -21.81 6.21 -2.34
CA LEU A 95 -20.46 6.07 -1.80
C LEU A 95 -20.46 5.24 -0.51
N GLU A 96 -21.32 5.58 0.45
CA GLU A 96 -21.43 4.87 1.72
C GLU A 96 -21.73 3.37 1.52
N LYS A 97 -22.74 3.04 0.71
CA LYS A 97 -23.12 1.64 0.42
C LYS A 97 -22.02 0.87 -0.31
N THR A 98 -21.45 1.45 -1.36
CA THR A 98 -20.41 0.80 -2.16
C THR A 98 -19.14 0.60 -1.34
N PHE A 99 -18.78 1.57 -0.50
CA PHE A 99 -17.65 1.46 0.42
C PHE A 99 -17.86 0.35 1.45
N ALA A 100 -19.02 0.31 2.12
CA ALA A 100 -19.34 -0.75 3.06
C ALA A 100 -19.26 -2.15 2.41
N ARG A 101 -19.74 -2.28 1.16
CA ARG A 101 -19.63 -3.54 0.40
C ARG A 101 -18.18 -3.87 0.06
N ALA A 102 -17.38 -2.88 -0.35
CA ALA A 102 -15.96 -3.07 -0.63
C ALA A 102 -15.21 -3.60 0.59
N VAL A 103 -15.43 -2.98 1.77
CA VAL A 103 -14.84 -3.40 3.06
C VAL A 103 -15.14 -4.87 3.36
N LEU A 104 -16.37 -5.34 3.11
CA LEU A 104 -16.73 -6.76 3.30
C LEU A 104 -16.01 -7.73 2.33
N ARG A 105 -15.48 -7.24 1.21
CA ARG A 105 -14.75 -8.04 0.21
C ARG A 105 -13.25 -8.01 0.40
N VAL A 106 -12.72 -7.10 1.23
CA VAL A 106 -11.29 -6.89 1.47
C VAL A 106 -10.56 -8.19 1.81
N HIS A 107 -11.04 -8.96 2.79
CA HIS A 107 -10.36 -10.19 3.19
C HIS A 107 -10.30 -11.22 2.05
N GLY A 108 -11.41 -11.45 1.35
CA GLY A 108 -11.48 -12.42 0.24
C GLY A 108 -10.66 -12.00 -0.98
N GLY A 109 -10.60 -10.70 -1.27
CA GLY A 109 -9.82 -10.17 -2.40
C GLY A 109 -8.31 -10.23 -2.18
N CYS A 110 -7.84 -10.40 -0.94
CA CYS A 110 -6.43 -10.43 -0.60
C CYS A 110 -5.87 -11.84 -0.37
N THR A 111 -6.59 -12.89 -0.78
CA THR A 111 -6.08 -14.28 -0.75
C THR A 111 -5.56 -14.71 -2.13
N GLY A 112 -4.43 -15.42 -2.18
CA GLY A 112 -3.86 -15.95 -3.43
C GLY A 112 -2.38 -15.63 -3.63
N SER A 113 -1.91 -15.77 -4.88
CA SER A 113 -0.53 -15.42 -5.26
C SER A 113 -0.32 -13.90 -5.30
N ASP A 114 0.94 -13.48 -5.34
CA ASP A 114 1.33 -12.06 -5.43
C ASP A 114 0.70 -11.37 -6.67
N GLU A 115 0.61 -12.08 -7.80
CA GLU A 115 0.00 -11.58 -9.04
C GLU A 115 -1.51 -11.43 -8.90
N ALA A 116 -2.17 -12.38 -8.25
CA ALA A 116 -3.62 -12.37 -8.06
C ALA A 116 -4.06 -11.20 -7.17
N VAL A 117 -3.27 -10.85 -6.15
CA VAL A 117 -3.61 -9.77 -5.20
C VAL A 117 -3.14 -8.39 -5.66
N ALA A 118 -2.44 -8.26 -6.79
CA ALA A 118 -1.89 -6.98 -7.25
C ALA A 118 -2.99 -5.91 -7.43
N ALA A 119 -4.11 -6.26 -8.08
CA ALA A 119 -5.25 -5.36 -8.23
C ALA A 119 -5.95 -5.08 -6.90
N ALA A 120 -6.02 -6.07 -6.01
CA ALA A 120 -6.58 -5.89 -4.67
C ALA A 120 -5.76 -4.92 -3.82
N LYS A 121 -4.42 -4.93 -3.93
CA LYS A 121 -3.54 -3.98 -3.24
C LYS A 121 -3.80 -2.52 -3.66
N GLU A 122 -4.00 -2.26 -4.95
CA GLU A 122 -4.44 -0.93 -5.43
C GLU A 122 -5.83 -0.56 -4.92
N ALA A 123 -6.73 -1.53 -4.82
CA ALA A 123 -8.03 -1.35 -4.20
C ALA A 123 -7.91 -0.97 -2.71
N LEU A 124 -7.01 -1.62 -1.96
CA LEU A 124 -6.75 -1.27 -0.55
C LEU A 124 -6.24 0.17 -0.39
N ARG A 125 -5.31 0.61 -1.24
CA ARG A 125 -4.83 2.01 -1.25
C ARG A 125 -5.98 2.98 -1.50
N THR A 126 -6.77 2.68 -2.52
CA THR A 126 -7.94 3.50 -2.88
C THR A 126 -8.96 3.58 -1.74
N LEU A 127 -9.31 2.45 -1.12
CA LEU A 127 -10.25 2.42 0.00
C LEU A 127 -9.69 3.15 1.22
N HIS A 128 -8.39 3.03 1.48
CA HIS A 128 -7.72 3.78 2.54
C HIS A 128 -7.85 5.28 2.34
N ASP A 129 -7.55 5.78 1.15
CA ASP A 129 -7.65 7.21 0.83
C ASP A 129 -9.10 7.71 0.95
N VAL A 130 -10.07 6.93 0.48
CA VAL A 130 -11.50 7.24 0.63
C VAL A 130 -11.90 7.29 2.12
N ALA A 131 -11.47 6.31 2.91
CA ALA A 131 -11.76 6.23 4.35
C ALA A 131 -11.22 7.43 5.14
N LEU A 132 -10.08 7.98 4.73
CA LEU A 132 -9.45 9.13 5.38
C LEU A 132 -9.99 10.48 4.88
N SER A 133 -10.44 10.55 3.63
CA SER A 133 -10.87 11.81 3.00
C SER A 133 -12.38 12.07 3.05
N GLN A 134 -13.21 11.03 3.18
CA GLN A 134 -14.67 11.15 3.08
C GLN A 134 -15.35 10.91 4.43
N PRO A 135 -15.93 11.94 5.09
CA PRO A 135 -16.58 11.78 6.39
C PRO A 135 -17.84 10.90 6.37
N ILE A 136 -18.46 10.69 5.20
CA ILE A 136 -19.68 9.91 5.05
C ILE A 136 -19.44 8.40 5.15
N VAL A 137 -18.20 7.94 4.92
CA VAL A 137 -17.89 6.50 4.98
C VAL A 137 -17.43 6.10 6.37
N ASP A 138 -17.68 4.85 6.73
CA ASP A 138 -17.26 4.30 8.02
C ASP A 138 -15.76 4.01 8.04
N ARG A 139 -14.98 5.00 8.48
CA ARG A 139 -13.54 4.86 8.69
C ARG A 139 -13.20 3.75 9.69
N GLY A 140 -14.02 3.55 10.72
CA GLY A 140 -13.79 2.53 11.74
C GLY A 140 -13.84 1.13 11.14
N ALA A 141 -14.91 0.84 10.38
CA ALA A 141 -15.07 -0.45 9.69
C ALA A 141 -13.89 -0.75 8.74
N TRP A 142 -13.35 0.24 8.05
CA TRP A 142 -12.15 0.07 7.23
C TRP A 142 -10.91 -0.27 8.05
N LEU A 143 -10.65 0.47 9.13
CA LEU A 143 -9.49 0.22 9.99
C LEU A 143 -9.56 -1.17 10.62
N ASP A 144 -10.75 -1.61 11.03
CA ASP A 144 -10.98 -2.96 11.57
C ASP A 144 -10.75 -4.04 10.51
N ALA A 145 -11.22 -3.85 9.28
CA ALA A 145 -10.96 -4.78 8.17
C ALA A 145 -9.46 -4.84 7.83
N ALA A 146 -8.76 -3.70 7.83
CA ALA A 146 -7.32 -3.64 7.60
C ALA A 146 -6.54 -4.34 8.73
N ARG A 147 -6.95 -4.20 10.00
CA ARG A 147 -6.37 -4.97 11.12
C ARG A 147 -6.59 -6.47 10.93
N GLY A 148 -7.78 -6.88 10.48
CA GLY A 148 -8.08 -8.26 10.13
C GLY A 148 -7.14 -8.84 9.05
N LEU A 149 -6.71 -8.03 8.07
CA LEU A 149 -5.70 -8.45 7.09
C LEU A 149 -4.31 -8.62 7.71
N VAL A 150 -3.94 -7.77 8.66
CA VAL A 150 -2.64 -7.81 9.35
C VAL A 150 -2.53 -9.03 10.25
N ASP A 151 -3.63 -9.46 10.88
CA ASP A 151 -3.64 -10.60 11.80
C ASP A 151 -3.90 -11.95 11.10
N SER A 152 -4.33 -11.95 9.84
CA SER A 152 -4.70 -13.18 9.11
C SER A 152 -3.51 -13.97 8.57
N GLU A 153 -3.43 -15.27 8.86
CA GLU A 153 -2.42 -16.17 8.27
C GLU A 153 -2.76 -16.62 6.85
N VAL A 154 -4.00 -16.42 6.39
CA VAL A 154 -4.50 -16.88 5.09
C VAL A 154 -4.34 -15.81 4.00
N VAL A 155 -4.28 -14.54 4.40
CA VAL A 155 -4.09 -13.40 3.49
C VAL A 155 -2.69 -13.45 2.90
N ASN A 156 -2.57 -13.07 1.62
CA ASN A 156 -1.28 -12.98 0.95
C ASN A 156 -0.32 -12.09 1.76
N PRO A 157 0.91 -12.53 2.05
CA PRO A 157 1.83 -11.78 2.90
C PRO A 157 2.08 -10.34 2.42
N THR A 158 2.19 -10.10 1.10
CA THR A 158 2.41 -8.76 0.56
C THR A 158 1.19 -7.83 0.78
N ALA A 159 -0.03 -8.36 0.72
CA ALA A 159 -1.24 -7.60 1.01
C ALA A 159 -1.37 -7.31 2.52
N SER A 160 -1.02 -8.28 3.36
CA SER A 160 -0.96 -8.10 4.82
C SER A 160 0.07 -7.04 5.23
N GLY A 161 1.26 -7.07 4.62
CA GLY A 161 2.29 -6.05 4.79
C GLY A 161 1.81 -4.66 4.39
N LEU A 162 1.17 -4.56 3.21
CA LEU A 162 0.58 -3.30 2.74
C LEU A 162 -0.43 -2.74 3.74
N ALA A 163 -1.35 -3.58 4.24
CA ALA A 163 -2.36 -3.17 5.22
C ALA A 163 -1.72 -2.66 6.52
N CYS A 164 -0.66 -3.32 7.01
CA CYS A 164 0.12 -2.86 8.15
C CYS A 164 0.73 -1.47 7.90
N GLY A 165 1.33 -1.26 6.72
CA GLY A 165 1.92 0.02 6.34
C GLY A 165 0.89 1.15 6.27
N LEU A 166 -0.30 0.85 5.74
CA LEU A 166 -1.42 1.78 5.66
C LEU A 166 -1.94 2.16 7.06
N LEU A 167 -2.12 1.19 7.95
CA LEU A 167 -2.53 1.45 9.33
C LEU A 167 -1.50 2.33 10.06
N TYR A 168 -0.22 2.06 9.87
CA TYR A 168 0.86 2.84 10.48
C TYR A 168 0.88 4.28 9.93
N LEU A 169 0.74 4.46 8.62
CA LEU A 169 0.69 5.79 8.01
C LEU A 169 -0.51 6.60 8.50
N ALA A 170 -1.66 5.95 8.72
CA ALA A 170 -2.84 6.56 9.32
C ALA A 170 -2.74 6.79 10.83
N GLN A 171 -1.60 6.43 11.46
CA GLN A 171 -1.38 6.45 12.91
C GLN A 171 -2.46 5.67 13.69
N ALA A 172 -3.01 4.63 13.05
CA ALA A 172 -3.99 3.73 13.65
C ALA A 172 -3.32 2.62 14.47
N ILE A 173 -2.02 2.42 14.28
CA ILE A 173 -1.13 1.57 15.08
C ILE A 173 0.15 2.37 15.35
N ASP A 174 0.76 2.14 16.51
CA ASP A 174 1.99 2.84 16.92
C ASP A 174 3.25 2.03 16.62
N ASP A 175 4.42 2.60 16.91
CA ASP A 175 5.72 1.93 16.69
C ASP A 175 5.82 0.59 17.45
N ALA A 176 5.23 0.48 18.64
CA ALA A 176 5.28 -0.74 19.45
C ALA A 176 4.42 -1.86 18.85
N GLU A 177 3.24 -1.51 18.35
CA GLU A 177 2.35 -2.44 17.67
C GLU A 177 2.94 -2.88 16.33
N VAL A 178 3.53 -1.97 15.54
CA VAL A 178 4.27 -2.35 14.33
C VAL A 178 5.43 -3.28 14.67
N ALA A 179 6.24 -2.97 15.68
CA ALA A 179 7.34 -3.83 16.09
C ALA A 179 6.85 -5.23 16.51
N ARG A 180 5.70 -5.32 17.19
CA ARG A 180 5.06 -6.60 17.54
C ARG A 180 4.63 -7.37 16.30
N VAL A 181 3.92 -6.74 15.36
CA VAL A 181 3.44 -7.37 14.12
C VAL A 181 4.62 -7.83 13.27
N VAL A 182 5.62 -6.97 13.09
CA VAL A 182 6.85 -7.28 12.36
C VAL A 182 7.58 -8.43 13.04
N GLY A 183 7.76 -8.40 14.37
CA GLY A 183 8.40 -9.48 15.11
C GLY A 183 7.65 -10.81 15.02
N LEU A 184 6.31 -10.80 14.96
CA LEU A 184 5.51 -12.01 14.75
C LEU A 184 5.65 -12.56 13.32
N ARG A 185 5.54 -11.69 12.32
CA ARG A 185 5.62 -12.06 10.89
C ARG A 185 7.02 -12.45 10.44
N LEU A 186 8.03 -11.92 11.11
CA LEU A 186 9.43 -12.20 10.86
C LEU A 186 10.04 -13.14 11.93
N GLY A 187 9.24 -13.70 12.83
CA GLY A 187 9.73 -14.61 13.86
C GLY A 187 10.22 -15.94 13.29
N GLY A 188 11.07 -16.67 14.03
CA GLY A 188 11.73 -17.89 13.55
C GLY A 188 10.80 -19.07 13.19
N ALA A 189 9.52 -19.00 13.52
CA ALA A 189 8.52 -19.99 13.11
C ALA A 189 7.90 -19.71 11.71
N ALA A 190 8.09 -18.50 11.16
CA ALA A 190 7.56 -18.13 9.85
C ALA A 190 8.44 -18.67 8.72
N GLU A 191 7.81 -19.06 7.60
CA GLU A 191 8.55 -19.38 6.39
C GLU A 191 9.27 -18.12 5.85
N PRO A 192 10.60 -18.17 5.61
CA PRO A 192 11.38 -16.99 5.27
C PRO A 192 10.86 -16.21 4.04
N GLU A 193 10.29 -16.92 3.06
CA GLU A 193 9.69 -16.32 1.87
C GLU A 193 8.44 -15.49 2.18
N ALA A 194 7.57 -15.99 3.07
CA ALA A 194 6.37 -15.27 3.51
C ALA A 194 6.75 -14.03 4.33
N ALA A 195 7.73 -14.15 5.22
CA ALA A 195 8.29 -13.05 6.00
C ALA A 195 8.85 -11.93 5.09
N ALA A 196 9.65 -12.29 4.09
CA ALA A 196 10.21 -11.34 3.13
C ALA A 196 9.14 -10.71 2.22
N SER A 197 8.09 -11.45 1.85
CA SER A 197 6.96 -10.94 1.07
C SER A 197 6.09 -9.97 1.87
N PHE A 198 5.87 -10.25 3.17
CA PHE A 198 5.26 -9.29 4.09
C PHE A 198 6.05 -7.98 4.16
N LEU A 199 7.37 -8.09 4.33
CA LEU A 199 8.23 -6.91 4.36
C LEU A 199 8.17 -6.11 3.06
N ALA A 200 8.17 -6.77 1.90
CA ALA A 200 8.03 -6.10 0.61
C ALA A 200 6.75 -5.27 0.54
N GLY A 201 5.60 -5.87 0.88
CA GLY A 201 4.32 -5.16 0.90
C GLY A 201 4.27 -4.01 1.91
N PHE A 202 4.89 -4.19 3.07
CA PHE A 202 4.98 -3.15 4.10
C PHE A 202 5.78 -1.93 3.63
N LEU A 203 6.93 -2.15 2.98
CA LEU A 203 7.78 -1.08 2.45
C LEU A 203 7.17 -0.32 1.27
N GLU A 204 6.18 -0.90 0.57
CA GLU A 204 5.52 -0.25 -0.56
C GLU A 204 4.66 0.98 -0.19
N VAL A 205 4.23 1.14 1.07
CA VAL A 205 3.36 2.26 1.46
C VAL A 205 4.16 3.55 1.61
N ASN A 206 5.17 3.52 2.49
CA ASN A 206 6.08 4.63 2.69
C ASN A 206 7.38 4.14 3.33
N ALA A 207 8.27 3.60 2.48
CA ALA A 207 9.57 3.10 2.90
C ALA A 207 10.34 4.09 3.78
N LEU A 208 10.32 5.39 3.46
CA LEU A 208 11.07 6.40 4.20
C LEU A 208 10.60 6.57 5.66
N VAL A 209 9.29 6.58 5.91
CA VAL A 209 8.76 6.67 7.29
C VAL A 209 9.16 5.41 8.07
N LEU A 210 9.11 4.26 7.43
CA LEU A 210 9.42 2.97 8.05
C LEU A 210 10.90 2.82 8.41
N VAL A 211 11.81 3.13 7.49
CA VAL A 211 13.26 3.01 7.75
C VAL A 211 13.77 4.06 8.76
N LYS A 212 12.98 5.09 9.08
CA LYS A 212 13.28 6.04 10.15
C LYS A 212 12.88 5.54 11.54
N SER A 213 11.90 4.64 11.63
CA SER A 213 11.43 4.10 12.91
C SER A 213 12.44 3.09 13.45
N ARG A 214 13.09 3.45 14.54
CA ARG A 214 14.11 2.60 15.19
C ARG A 214 13.55 1.26 15.66
N PRO A 215 12.38 1.17 16.32
CA PRO A 215 11.79 -0.12 16.71
C PRO A 215 11.55 -1.06 15.52
N VAL A 216 11.11 -0.52 14.39
CA VAL A 216 10.88 -1.29 13.15
C VAL A 216 12.20 -1.83 12.60
N VAL A 217 13.24 -1.00 12.56
CA VAL A 217 14.57 -1.41 12.08
C VAL A 217 15.21 -2.44 13.03
N GLU A 218 15.01 -2.31 14.34
CA GLU A 218 15.45 -3.29 15.34
C GLU A 218 14.75 -4.66 15.15
N ALA A 219 13.45 -4.67 14.90
CA ALA A 219 12.71 -5.90 14.61
C ALA A 219 13.19 -6.57 13.31
N LEU A 220 13.48 -5.76 12.28
CA LEU A 220 14.05 -6.24 11.02
C LEU A 220 15.45 -6.82 11.20
N ASP A 221 16.30 -6.17 12.01
CA ASP A 221 17.64 -6.67 12.32
C ASP A 221 17.58 -8.01 13.07
N ALA A 222 16.70 -8.12 14.06
CA ALA A 222 16.48 -9.35 14.80
C ALA A 222 16.05 -10.51 13.89
N PHE A 223 15.15 -10.25 12.93
CA PHE A 223 14.76 -11.23 11.91
C PHE A 223 15.95 -11.71 11.10
N LEU A 224 16.72 -10.79 10.52
CA LEU A 224 17.86 -11.15 9.66
C LEU A 224 18.89 -12.00 10.43
N ARG A 225 19.05 -11.76 11.74
CA ARG A 225 19.91 -12.55 12.62
C ARG A 225 19.33 -13.92 13.00
N ALA A 226 18.01 -14.08 12.97
CA ALA A 226 17.32 -15.33 13.28
C ALA A 226 17.28 -16.31 12.09
N ILE A 227 17.55 -15.85 10.87
CA ILE A 227 17.60 -16.71 9.68
C ILE A 227 18.84 -17.62 9.77
N ALA A 228 18.63 -18.94 9.79
CA ALA A 228 19.71 -19.91 9.77
C ALA A 228 20.59 -19.75 8.51
N PRO A 229 21.93 -19.91 8.61
CA PRO A 229 22.86 -19.72 7.49
C PRO A 229 22.49 -20.50 6.22
N GLU A 230 21.92 -21.69 6.40
CA GLU A 230 21.51 -22.60 5.33
C GLU A 230 20.31 -22.05 4.56
N ARG A 231 19.35 -21.40 5.24
CA ARG A 231 18.13 -20.81 4.66
C ARG A 231 18.35 -19.38 4.16
N PHE A 232 19.42 -18.71 4.60
CA PHE A 232 19.70 -17.33 4.22
C PHE A 232 19.85 -17.17 2.70
N LYS A 233 20.56 -18.10 2.04
CA LYS A 233 20.77 -18.07 0.58
C LYS A 233 19.46 -18.12 -0.21
N ASP A 234 18.50 -18.92 0.25
CA ASP A 234 17.20 -19.08 -0.41
C ASP A 234 16.28 -17.88 -0.17
N THR A 235 16.49 -17.15 0.93
CA THR A 235 15.70 -15.95 1.29
C THR A 235 16.22 -14.67 0.62
N LEU A 236 17.50 -14.66 0.21
CA LEU A 236 18.17 -13.50 -0.41
C LEU A 236 17.43 -12.89 -1.62
N PRO A 237 16.90 -13.67 -2.58
CA PRO A 237 16.19 -13.10 -3.73
C PRO A 237 14.98 -12.26 -3.30
N VAL A 238 14.20 -12.75 -2.34
CA VAL A 238 12.98 -12.07 -1.87
C VAL A 238 13.34 -10.85 -1.02
N LEU A 239 14.37 -10.94 -0.18
CA LEU A 239 14.88 -9.78 0.56
C LEU A 239 15.41 -8.70 -0.38
N ARG A 240 16.18 -9.09 -1.41
CA ARG A 240 16.64 -8.15 -2.43
C ARG A 240 15.48 -7.48 -3.13
N ARG A 241 14.41 -8.23 -3.45
CA ARG A 241 13.17 -7.69 -4.03
C ARG A 241 12.50 -6.69 -3.07
N ALA A 242 12.35 -7.03 -1.78
CA ALA A 242 11.74 -6.17 -0.77
C ALA A 242 12.48 -4.83 -0.62
N PHE A 243 13.82 -4.85 -0.67
CA PHE A 243 14.64 -3.65 -0.56
C PHE A 243 14.96 -2.98 -1.90
N ALA A 244 14.62 -3.59 -3.04
CA ALA A 244 14.92 -3.04 -4.37
C ALA A 244 14.23 -1.70 -4.60
N GLY A 245 13.03 -1.53 -4.03
CA GLY A 245 12.27 -0.27 -4.08
C GLY A 245 12.89 0.87 -3.27
N LEU A 246 13.85 0.60 -2.38
CA LEU A 246 14.49 1.66 -1.59
C LEU A 246 15.42 2.49 -2.47
N GLY A 247 15.21 3.80 -2.51
CA GLY A 247 16.11 4.80 -3.05
C GLY A 247 17.32 5.07 -2.15
N ALA A 248 18.22 5.95 -2.62
CA ALA A 248 19.48 6.23 -1.93
C ALA A 248 19.29 6.77 -0.50
N THR A 249 18.32 7.67 -0.31
CA THR A 249 18.01 8.27 0.99
C THR A 249 17.48 7.23 1.99
N GLU A 250 16.59 6.35 1.54
CA GLU A 250 15.97 5.33 2.38
C GLU A 250 17.00 4.28 2.80
N ARG A 251 17.86 3.85 1.86
CA ARG A 251 18.99 2.95 2.17
C ARG A 251 19.95 3.57 3.19
N ARG A 252 20.22 4.88 3.08
CA ARG A 252 21.06 5.58 4.06
C ARG A 252 20.43 5.55 5.45
N TYR A 253 19.17 5.93 5.59
CA TYR A 253 18.48 5.92 6.88
C TYR A 253 18.37 4.51 7.47
N LEU A 254 18.06 3.52 6.63
CA LEU A 254 18.04 2.12 7.04
C LEU A 254 19.41 1.71 7.59
N LEU A 255 20.49 2.01 6.88
CA LEU A 255 21.85 1.67 7.31
C LEU A 255 22.21 2.37 8.62
N GLU A 256 21.94 3.67 8.75
CA GLU A 256 22.19 4.45 9.97
C GLU A 256 21.46 3.83 11.18
N ASN A 257 20.19 3.47 11.01
CA ASN A 257 19.40 2.86 12.08
C ASN A 257 19.83 1.42 12.40
N VAL A 258 20.23 0.61 11.42
CA VAL A 258 20.81 -0.73 11.67
C VAL A 258 22.12 -0.62 12.44
N LEU A 259 22.98 0.33 12.08
CA LEU A 259 24.24 0.57 12.78
C LEU A 259 24.01 1.02 14.22
N ALA A 260 23.03 1.90 14.44
CA ALA A 260 22.62 2.32 15.77
C ALA A 260 22.03 1.17 16.59
N ALA A 261 21.16 0.34 16.00
CA ALA A 261 20.55 -0.84 16.62
C ALA A 261 21.62 -1.84 17.08
N ARG A 262 22.60 -2.12 16.23
CA ARG A 262 23.73 -3.02 16.54
C ARG A 262 24.78 -2.41 17.46
N LYS A 263 24.61 -1.15 17.89
CA LYS A 263 25.61 -0.37 18.64
C LYS A 263 26.97 -0.32 17.94
N LEU A 264 26.97 -0.44 16.61
CA LEU A 264 28.14 -0.29 15.75
C LEU A 264 28.42 1.18 15.42
N GLY A 265 27.62 2.11 15.94
CA GLY A 265 27.68 3.55 15.63
C GLY A 265 29.03 4.22 15.87
N ASP A 266 29.86 3.71 16.78
CA ASP A 266 31.22 4.23 17.01
C ASP A 266 32.22 3.65 15.99
N LYS A 267 32.13 2.34 15.71
CA LYS A 267 32.94 1.68 14.67
C LYS A 267 32.58 2.13 13.24
N ALA A 268 31.31 2.49 12.99
CA ALA A 268 30.83 2.96 11.71
C ALA A 268 31.13 4.45 11.45
N ARG A 269 31.17 5.29 12.50
CA ARG A 269 31.72 6.65 12.41
C ARG A 269 33.21 6.61 12.10
N ALA A 270 33.96 5.66 12.68
CA ALA A 270 35.34 5.41 12.30
C ALA A 270 35.44 4.96 10.83
N ALA A 271 34.63 4.00 10.37
CA ALA A 271 34.63 3.57 8.96
C ALA A 271 34.20 4.68 7.97
N GLN A 272 33.23 5.53 8.32
CA GLN A 272 32.87 6.72 7.52
C GLN A 272 33.96 7.78 7.52
N ALA A 273 34.65 7.99 8.64
CA ALA A 273 35.81 8.87 8.72
C ALA A 273 36.94 8.35 7.82
N VAL A 274 37.24 7.04 7.84
CA VAL A 274 38.20 6.38 6.95
C VAL A 274 37.85 6.59 5.47
N LEU A 275 36.58 6.44 5.10
CA LEU A 275 36.10 6.62 3.71
C LEU A 275 36.10 8.08 3.23
N LEU A 276 36.06 9.05 4.15
CA LEU A 276 36.11 10.49 3.85
C LEU A 276 37.53 11.07 3.99
N GLU A 277 38.43 10.37 4.68
CA GLU A 277 39.83 10.77 4.87
C GLU A 277 40.58 10.67 3.54
N LYS A 278 41.16 11.77 3.07
CA LYS A 278 41.94 11.79 1.81
C LYS A 278 43.41 11.42 2.02
N ASP A 279 43.84 11.25 3.26
CA ASP A 279 45.23 11.00 3.63
C ASP A 279 45.53 9.49 3.64
N ARG A 280 46.36 9.06 2.68
CA ARG A 280 46.60 7.64 2.36
C ARG A 280 47.35 6.89 3.47
N GLU A 281 48.08 7.61 4.33
CA GLU A 281 48.81 7.03 5.48
C GLU A 281 47.87 6.76 6.66
N LYS A 282 46.97 7.69 6.99
CA LYS A 282 45.94 7.46 8.03
C LYS A 282 44.96 6.35 7.66
N LEU A 283 44.62 6.26 6.37
CA LEU A 283 43.81 5.16 5.82
C LEU A 283 44.45 3.77 6.05
N LYS A 284 45.79 3.68 6.07
CA LYS A 284 46.50 2.43 6.35
C LYS A 284 46.45 2.06 7.83
N GLU A 285 46.79 2.99 8.72
CA GLU A 285 46.71 2.74 10.17
C GLU A 285 45.29 2.33 10.60
N MET A 286 44.27 3.06 10.15
CA MET A 286 42.88 2.77 10.52
C MET A 286 42.33 1.49 9.88
N SER A 287 42.91 1.03 8.76
CA SER A 287 42.59 -0.26 8.14
C SER A 287 43.19 -1.43 8.92
N GLU A 288 44.38 -1.24 9.51
CA GLU A 288 45.03 -2.26 10.34
C GLU A 288 44.28 -2.43 11.66
N ASP A 289 43.86 -1.32 12.29
CA ASP A 289 43.02 -1.34 13.49
C ASP A 289 41.67 -2.04 13.25
N LEU A 290 41.07 -1.84 12.07
CA LEU A 290 39.81 -2.49 11.70
C LEU A 290 39.98 -4.00 11.49
N SER A 291 41.10 -4.42 10.88
CA SER A 291 41.43 -5.84 10.72
C SER A 291 41.60 -6.51 12.07
N GLN A 292 42.36 -5.90 12.98
CA GLN A 292 42.57 -6.42 14.32
C GLN A 292 41.25 -6.54 15.09
N ALA A 293 40.38 -5.52 15.00
CA ALA A 293 39.08 -5.54 15.66
C ALA A 293 38.06 -6.52 15.04
N MET A 294 38.32 -7.01 13.82
CA MET A 294 37.55 -8.10 13.19
C MET A 294 38.09 -9.47 13.59
N ASP A 295 39.41 -9.62 13.67
CA ASP A 295 40.05 -10.86 14.15
C ASP A 295 39.67 -11.15 15.61
N ASP A 296 39.63 -10.12 16.46
CA ASP A 296 39.16 -10.22 17.86
C ASP A 296 37.68 -10.63 17.97
N LEU A 297 36.86 -10.37 16.93
CA LEU A 297 35.45 -10.72 16.89
C LEU A 297 35.23 -12.18 16.48
N ASP A 298 36.08 -12.69 15.59
CA ASP A 298 36.09 -14.10 15.17
C ASP A 298 36.59 -15.04 16.28
N GLU A 299 37.39 -14.55 17.23
CA GLU A 299 37.78 -15.33 18.42
C GLU A 299 36.68 -15.43 19.49
N LEU A 300 35.62 -14.60 19.41
CA LEU A 300 34.52 -14.55 20.39
C LEU A 300 33.22 -15.23 19.93
N LEU A 301 33.15 -15.71 18.68
CA LEU A 301 32.04 -16.46 18.09
C LEU A 301 32.37 -17.96 17.99
#